data_AF-A0A403QQD2-F1
#
_entry.id   AF-A0A403QQD2-F1
#
_cell.length_a   1.000
_cell.length_b   1.000
_cell.length_c   1.000
_cell.angle_alpha   90.00
_cell.angle_beta   90.00
_cell.angle_gamma   90.00
#
_symmetry.space_group_name_H-M   'P 1'
#
loop_
_entity.id
_entity.type
_entity.pdbx_description
1 polymer ?
#
loop_
_entity_poly.entity_id
_entity_poly.type
_entity_poly.pdbx_seq_one_letter_code
_entity_poly.pdbx_strand_id
1 'polypeptide(L)' 'MANRKQRQRRDQVARIHTQTEINRRLHRAHTLALFLPSDLRRLPYGQMPLWLPSVLDYIADDIGDIQRLFNQPAHTQ' A
#
# COMPACT_ATOMS: atom_id res chain seq x y z
N MET A 1 14.57 -19.21 -28.79
CA MET A 1 13.35 -18.37 -28.75
C MET A 1 12.46 -18.59 -27.51
N ALA A 2 12.33 -19.82 -27.00
CA ALA A 2 11.50 -20.13 -25.82
C ALA A 2 11.89 -19.33 -24.55
N ASN A 3 13.20 -19.15 -24.31
CA ASN A 3 13.71 -18.44 -23.14
C ASN A 3 13.31 -16.94 -23.11
N ARG A 4 13.19 -16.30 -24.28
CA ARG A 4 12.76 -14.89 -24.41
C ARG A 4 11.28 -14.70 -24.07
N LYS A 5 10.42 -15.61 -24.54
CA LYS A 5 8.98 -15.60 -24.23
C LYS A 5 8.69 -15.91 -22.76
N GLN A 6 9.53 -16.75 -22.13
CA GLN A 6 9.41 -17.05 -20.69
C GLN A 6 9.82 -15.85 -19.83
N ARG A 7 10.92 -15.18 -20.21
CA ARG A 7 11.39 -13.97 -19.54
C ARG A 7 10.36 -12.83 -19.62
N GLN A 8 9.83 -12.55 -20.81
CA GLN A 8 8.76 -11.56 -21.01
C GLN A 8 7.51 -11.82 -20.15
N ARG A 9 7.10 -13.09 -20.01
CA ARG A 9 5.97 -13.46 -19.13
C ARG A 9 6.27 -13.22 -17.66
N ARG A 10 7.48 -13.53 -17.19
CA ARG A 10 7.90 -13.25 -15.81
C ARG A 10 7.91 -11.75 -15.52
N ASP A 11 8.44 -10.95 -16.44
CA ASP A 11 8.48 -9.50 -16.31
C ASP A 11 7.05 -8.90 -16.27
N GLN A 12 6.14 -9.42 -17.10
CA GLN A 12 4.73 -9.00 -17.09
C GLN A 12 4.02 -9.36 -15.79
N VAL A 13 4.21 -10.59 -15.29
CA VAL A 13 3.63 -11.03 -14.01
C VAL A 13 4.17 -10.19 -12.85
N ALA A 14 5.47 -9.90 -12.83
CA ALA A 14 6.08 -9.04 -11.82
C ALA A 14 5.45 -7.64 -11.83
N ARG A 15 5.28 -7.03 -13.01
CA ARG A 15 4.63 -5.72 -13.15
C ARG A 15 3.17 -5.73 -12.67
N ILE A 16 2.39 -6.73 -13.06
CA ILE A 16 0.99 -6.86 -12.64
C ILE A 16 0.92 -7.04 -11.13
N HIS A 17 1.81 -7.84 -10.55
CA HIS A 17 1.88 -8.05 -9.11
C HIS A 17 2.21 -6.74 -8.37
N THR A 18 3.24 -6.00 -8.79
CA THR A 18 3.59 -4.69 -8.24
C THR A 18 2.41 -3.71 -8.29
N GLN A 19 1.74 -3.60 -9.45
CA GLN A 19 0.57 -2.72 -9.58
C GLN A 19 -0.59 -3.15 -8.68
N THR A 20 -0.83 -4.45 -8.57
CA THR A 20 -1.87 -5.01 -7.69
C THR A 20 -1.60 -4.63 -6.24
N GLU A 21 -0.35 -4.75 -5.80
CA GLU A 21 0.06 -4.46 -4.43
C GLU A 21 -0.02 -2.95 -4.12
N ILE A 22 0.38 -2.09 -5.07
CA ILE A 22 0.18 -0.64 -4.97
C ILE A 22 -1.31 -0.30 -4.81
N ASN A 23 -2.15 -0.83 -5.70
CA ASN A 23 -3.59 -0.57 -5.66
C ASN A 23 -4.24 -1.02 -4.35
N ARG A 24 -3.85 -2.20 -3.85
CA ARG A 24 -4.33 -2.75 -2.59
C ARG A 24 -3.98 -1.83 -1.42
N ARG A 25 -2.74 -1.36 -1.34
CA ARG A 25 -2.26 -0.48 -0.26
C ARG A 25 -2.89 0.91 -0.34
N LEU A 26 -3.00 1.49 -1.53
CA LEU A 26 -3.72 2.75 -1.74
C LEU A 26 -5.17 2.66 -1.29
N HIS A 27 -5.86 1.58 -1.65
CA HIS A 27 -7.26 1.37 -1.25
C HIS A 27 -7.40 1.29 0.27
N ARG A 28 -6.48 0.57 0.93
CA ARG A 28 -6.45 0.42 2.39
C ARG A 28 -6.16 1.74 3.11
N ALA A 29 -5.09 2.44 2.73
CA ALA A 29 -4.73 3.74 3.29
C ALA A 29 -5.85 4.77 3.10
N HIS A 30 -6.45 4.83 1.91
CA HIS A 30 -7.59 5.70 1.62
C HIS A 30 -8.80 5.37 2.50
N THR A 31 -9.15 4.08 2.62
CA THR A 31 -10.28 3.64 3.44
C THR A 31 -10.10 4.05 4.90
N LEU A 32 -8.91 3.80 5.47
CA LEU A 32 -8.61 4.20 6.84
C LEU A 32 -8.67 5.71 7.01
N ALA A 33 -8.02 6.47 6.12
CA ALA A 33 -8.05 7.93 6.17
C ALA A 33 -9.45 8.53 6.00
N LEU A 34 -10.33 7.88 5.24
CA LEU A 34 -11.71 8.32 5.01
C LEU A 34 -12.59 8.15 6.26
N PHE A 35 -12.47 7.02 6.96
CA PHE A 35 -13.31 6.72 8.12
C PHE A 35 -12.75 7.28 9.43
N LEU A 36 -11.44 7.48 9.53
CA LEU A 36 -10.76 7.96 10.73
C LEU A 36 -11.38 9.24 11.33
N PRO A 37 -11.69 10.30 10.56
CA PRO A 37 -12.32 11.50 11.13
C PRO A 37 -13.72 11.25 11.70
N SER A 38 -14.48 10.32 11.09
CA SER A 38 -15.82 9.95 11.57
C SER A 38 -15.73 9.21 12.90
N ASP A 39 -14.77 8.30 13.03
CA ASP A 39 -14.55 7.56 14.28
C ASP A 39 -14.06 8.47 15.40
N LEU A 40 -13.13 9.38 15.10
CA LEU A 40 -12.63 10.39 16.03
C LEU A 40 -13.74 11.30 16.59
N ARG A 41 -14.73 11.67 15.77
CA ARG A 41 -15.88 12.47 16.21
C ARG A 41 -16.86 11.71 17.11
N ARG A 42 -16.91 10.39 17.01
CA ARG A 42 -17.81 9.53 17.79
C ARG A 42 -17.26 9.20 19.18
N LEU A 43 -15.97 9.42 19.41
CA LEU A 43 -15.33 9.12 20.67
C LEU A 43 -15.72 10.14 21.75
N PRO A 44 -15.88 9.68 23.01
CA PRO A 44 -16.11 10.58 24.12
C PRO A 44 -14.92 11.52 24.29
N TYR A 45 -15.21 12.78 24.61
CA TYR A 45 -14.17 13.78 24.89
C TYR A 45 -13.26 13.31 26.03
N GLY A 46 -11.95 13.41 25.84
CA GLY A 46 -10.96 13.35 26.93
C GLY A 46 -9.87 12.28 26.82
N GLN A 47 -10.10 11.18 26.10
CA GLN A 47 -9.07 10.14 25.95
C GLN A 47 -8.79 9.82 24.49
N MET A 48 -7.51 9.95 24.10
CA MET A 48 -7.06 9.51 22.79
C MET A 48 -7.21 7.98 22.68
N PRO A 49 -7.81 7.46 21.61
CA PRO A 49 -7.98 6.02 21.46
C PRO A 49 -6.63 5.33 21.34
N LEU A 50 -6.46 4.22 22.06
CA LEU A 50 -5.22 3.44 22.02
C LEU A 50 -4.91 2.88 20.63
N TRP A 51 -5.93 2.71 19.79
CA TRP A 51 -5.78 2.24 18.41
C TRP A 51 -5.34 3.34 17.44
N LEU A 52 -5.48 4.63 17.80
CA LEU A 52 -5.21 5.75 16.89
C LEU A 52 -3.76 5.76 16.38
N PRO A 53 -2.73 5.62 17.24
CA PRO A 53 -1.35 5.52 16.77
C PRO A 53 -1.15 4.37 15.78
N SER A 54 -1.72 3.20 16.05
CA SER A 54 -1.60 2.04 15.18
C SER A 54 -2.23 2.24 13.80
N VAL A 55 -3.35 2.96 13.71
CA VAL A 55 -3.97 3.30 12.41
C VAL A 55 -3.09 4.28 11.64
N LEU A 56 -2.51 5.27 12.31
CA LEU A 56 -1.61 6.23 11.68
C LEU A 56 -0.33 5.56 11.18
N ASP A 57 0.27 4.68 12.00
CA ASP A 57 1.43 3.87 11.61
C ASP A 57 1.12 3.03 10.37
N TYR A 58 -0.05 2.40 10.31
CA TYR A 58 -0.42 1.55 9.18
C TYR A 58 -0.61 2.35 7.88
N ILE A 59 -1.13 3.57 7.97
CA ILE A 59 -1.19 4.50 6.83
C ILE A 59 0.22 4.93 6.41
N ALA A 60 1.10 5.23 7.37
CA ALA A 60 2.48 5.62 7.10
C ALA A 60 3.28 4.49 6.44
N ASP A 61 3.15 3.26 6.94
CA ASP A 61 3.74 2.05 6.36
C ASP A 61 3.24 1.82 4.94
N ASP A 62 1.94 1.99 4.68
CA ASP A 62 1.38 1.88 3.34
C ASP A 62 2.00 2.89 2.37
N ILE A 63 2.15 4.14 2.79
CA ILE A 63 2.80 5.18 1.98
C ILE A 63 4.26 4.82 1.71
N GLY A 64 5.00 4.41 2.75
CA GLY A 64 6.41 4.03 2.62
C GLY A 64 6.64 2.85 1.68
N ASP A 65 5.79 1.82 1.78
CA ASP A 65 5.89 0.66 0.90
C ASP A 65 5.43 0.94 -0.53
N ILE A 66 4.43 1.81 -0.73
CA ILE A 66 4.07 2.30 -2.07
C ILE A 66 5.26 3.02 -2.70
N GLN A 67 5.94 3.90 -1.96
CA GLN A 67 7.15 4.57 -2.42
C GLN A 67 8.25 3.57 -2.79
N ARG A 68 8.47 2.53 -1.97
CA ARG A 68 9.42 1.46 -2.28
C ARG A 68 9.05 0.71 -3.56
N LEU A 69 7.77 0.39 -3.77
CA LEU A 69 7.29 -0.31 -4.97
C LEU A 69 7.46 0.54 -6.23
N PHE A 70 7.29 1.86 -6.15
CA PHE A 70 7.59 2.77 -7.27
C PHE A 70 9.10 2.92 -7.53
N ASN A 71 9.90 2.94 -6.47
CA ASN A 71 11.36 3.13 -6.56
C ASN A 71 12.12 1.82 -6.81
N GLN A 72 11.46 0.67 -6.82
CA GLN A 72 12.09 -0.59 -7.20
C GLN A 72 12.55 -0.49 -8.66
N PRO A 73 13.86 -0.54 -8.94
CA PRO A 73 14.33 -0.56 -10.32
C PRO A 73 13.74 -1.78 -10.99
N ALA A 74 13.00 -1.57 -12.08
CA ALA A 74 12.60 -2.64 -12.97
C ALA A 74 13.89 -3.38 -13.36
N HIS A 75 14.10 -4.58 -12.81
CA HIS A 75 15.35 -5.32 -12.93
C HIS A 75 15.90 -5.21 -14.36
N THR A 76 16.93 -4.39 -14.53
CA THR A 76 17.74 -4.34 -15.73
C THR A 76 18.54 -5.64 -15.73
N GLN A 77 18.07 -6.61 -16.49
CA GLN A 77 18.86 -7.77 -16.91
C GLN A 77 18.81 -7.89 -18.43
#